data_AF-C3YNL9-F1
#
_entry.id   AF-C3YNL9-F1
#
_cell.length_a   1.000
_cell.length_b   1.000
_cell.length_c   1.000
_cell.angle_alpha   90.00
_cell.angle_beta   90.00
_cell.angle_gamma   90.00
#
_symmetry.space_group_name_H-M   'P 1'
#
loop_
_entity.id
_entity.type
_entity.pdbx_description
1 polymer ?
#
loop_
_entity_poly.entity_id
_entity_poly.type
_entity_poly.pdbx_seq_one_letter_code
_entity_poly.pdbx_strand_id
1 'polypeptide(L)'
;KLVHRDVAARNVLISADGVGKLADFGLSRDIYTDSVYMHRDSPGQSNQLPLKWMALESLRDGEFTHKSDVWSYGVLLWEIATMGNEPVYPGPLRPDCHHLVNLLEEGHRLQLPRGCSMNMYRLMVRCWSADHDRR
;
A
#
# COMPACT_ATOMS: atom_id res chain seq x y z
N LYS A 1 -6.36 -9.65 -16.11
CA LYS A 1 -5.17 -9.57 -15.20
C LYS A 1 -5.63 -8.78 -13.98
N LEU A 2 -5.34 -9.21 -12.76
CA LEU A 2 -5.97 -8.65 -11.54
C LEU A 2 -5.05 -7.66 -10.79
N VAL A 3 -5.62 -6.60 -10.24
CA VAL A 3 -4.99 -5.72 -9.22
C VAL A 3 -5.71 -5.93 -7.90
N HIS A 4 -4.96 -6.11 -6.80
CA HIS A 4 -5.53 -6.40 -5.49
C HIS A 4 -6.11 -5.17 -4.81
N ARG A 5 -5.39 -4.03 -4.85
CA ARG A 5 -5.74 -2.72 -4.24
C ARG A 5 -5.78 -2.67 -2.72
N ASP A 6 -5.50 -3.77 -2.04
CA ASP A 6 -5.46 -3.84 -0.57
C ASP A 6 -4.46 -4.88 -0.05
N VAL A 7 -3.24 -4.83 -0.58
CA VAL A 7 -2.15 -5.67 -0.06
C VAL A 7 -1.70 -5.13 1.29
N ALA A 8 -1.98 -5.87 2.36
CA ALA A 8 -1.64 -5.51 3.74
C ALA A 8 -1.51 -6.76 4.62
N ALA A 9 -0.83 -6.68 5.76
CA ALA A 9 -0.62 -7.84 6.64
C ALA A 9 -1.93 -8.48 7.12
N ARG A 10 -2.95 -7.67 7.41
CA ARG A 10 -4.30 -8.14 7.77
C ARG A 10 -4.97 -9.03 6.71
N ASN A 11 -4.55 -8.90 5.45
CA ASN A 11 -5.06 -9.64 4.30
C ASN A 11 -4.16 -10.82 3.91
N VAL A 12 -3.13 -11.12 4.71
CA VAL A 12 -2.29 -12.32 4.55
C VAL A 12 -2.67 -13.32 5.63
N LEU A 13 -3.30 -14.42 5.21
CA LEU A 13 -3.65 -15.53 6.09
C LEU A 13 -2.51 -16.55 6.15
N ILE A 14 -2.26 -17.10 7.33
CA ILE A 14 -1.26 -18.14 7.52
C ILE A 14 -1.98 -19.49 7.66
N SER A 15 -1.72 -20.42 6.75
CA SER A 15 -2.25 -21.78 6.88
C SER A 15 -1.50 -22.61 7.94
N ALA A 16 -2.04 -23.77 8.28
CA ALA A 16 -1.50 -24.63 9.34
C ALA A 16 -0.05 -25.12 9.08
N ASP A 17 0.37 -25.15 7.82
CA ASP A 17 1.73 -25.46 7.36
C ASP A 17 2.67 -24.23 7.34
N GLY A 18 2.21 -23.08 7.85
CA GLY A 18 3.01 -21.85 7.89
C GLY A 18 3.09 -21.10 6.56
N VAL A 19 2.26 -21.44 5.57
CA VAL A 19 2.25 -20.75 4.27
C VAL A 19 1.37 -19.50 4.31
N GLY A 20 1.95 -18.35 3.95
CA GLY A 20 1.22 -17.11 3.76
C GLY A 20 0.41 -17.11 2.46
N LYS A 21 -0.87 -16.75 2.54
CA LYS A 21 -1.80 -16.66 1.41
C LYS A 21 -2.48 -15.30 1.43
N LEU A 22 -2.36 -14.56 0.34
CA LEU A 22 -3.07 -13.31 0.15
C LEU A 22 -4.57 -13.58 -0.02
N ALA A 23 -5.39 -12.84 0.69
CA ALA A 23 -6.83 -12.98 0.78
C ALA A 23 -7.52 -11.60 0.69
N ASP A 24 -8.85 -11.59 0.78
CA ASP A 24 -9.70 -10.40 0.69
C ASP A 24 -9.57 -9.62 -0.63
N PHE A 25 -10.19 -10.19 -1.66
CA PHE A 25 -10.28 -9.60 -2.99
C PHE A 25 -11.49 -8.65 -3.15
N GLY A 26 -12.09 -8.19 -2.04
CA GLY A 26 -13.29 -7.34 -2.07
C GLY A 26 -13.10 -5.99 -2.78
N LEU A 27 -11.85 -5.53 -2.85
CA LEU A 27 -11.45 -4.31 -3.59
C LEU A 27 -10.76 -4.61 -4.93
N SER A 28 -10.57 -5.87 -5.29
CA SER A 28 -9.82 -6.25 -6.49
C SER A 28 -10.59 -6.02 -7.78
N ARG A 29 -9.88 -5.66 -8.86
CA ARG A 29 -10.46 -5.37 -10.19
C ARG A 29 -9.58 -5.90 -11.32
N ASP A 30 -10.18 -6.26 -12.45
CA ASP A 30 -9.42 -6.59 -13.66
C ASP A 30 -8.93 -5.31 -14.35
N ILE A 31 -7.66 -5.29 -14.75
CA ILE A 31 -6.97 -4.18 -15.42
C ILE A 31 -7.67 -3.78 -16.73
N TYR A 32 -8.35 -4.71 -17.41
CA TYR A 32 -8.95 -4.47 -18.72
C TYR A 32 -10.41 -4.02 -18.70
N THR A 33 -11.14 -4.26 -17.60
CA THR A 33 -12.58 -3.98 -17.54
C THR A 33 -12.93 -2.70 -16.79
N ASP A 34 -12.05 -2.19 -15.95
CA ASP A 34 -12.32 -1.00 -15.12
C ASP A 34 -11.13 -0.03 -15.15
N SER A 35 -11.04 0.77 -16.20
CA SER A 35 -10.37 2.09 -16.18
C SER A 35 -11.14 3.11 -15.33
N VAL A 36 -12.01 2.64 -14.45
CA VAL A 36 -12.91 3.48 -13.64
C VAL A 36 -12.12 3.99 -12.46
N TYR A 37 -11.54 5.17 -12.68
CA TYR A 37 -11.31 6.20 -11.67
C TYR A 37 -12.34 6.06 -10.55
N MET A 38 -11.91 5.86 -9.31
CA MET A 38 -12.83 6.05 -8.19
C MET A 38 -13.22 7.53 -8.16
N HIS A 39 -14.42 7.84 -8.65
CA HIS A 39 -15.08 9.10 -8.33
C HIS A 39 -15.15 9.20 -6.81
N ARG A 40 -14.52 10.24 -6.25
CA ARG A 40 -14.47 10.57 -4.83
C ARG A 40 -15.85 10.82 -4.19
N ASP A 41 -16.95 10.69 -4.95
CA ASP A 41 -18.26 11.24 -4.60
C ASP A 41 -19.43 10.24 -4.66
N SER A 42 -19.21 8.92 -4.58
CA SER A 42 -20.34 7.99 -4.43
C SER A 42 -20.87 8.03 -2.98
N PRO A 43 -22.02 8.68 -2.70
CA PRO A 43 -22.53 8.81 -1.34
C PRO A 43 -23.05 7.45 -0.89
N GLY A 44 -22.39 6.82 0.08
CA GLY A 44 -22.83 5.53 0.65
C GLY A 44 -21.78 4.41 0.61
N GLN A 45 -20.65 4.58 -0.08
CA GLN A 45 -19.50 3.68 0.05
C GLN A 45 -18.47 4.29 1.01
N SER A 46 -18.79 4.25 2.31
CA SER A 46 -17.81 4.52 3.37
C SER A 46 -16.87 3.32 3.57
N ASN A 47 -16.35 2.72 2.49
CA ASN A 47 -15.21 1.83 2.63
C ASN A 47 -14.01 2.75 2.80
N GLN A 48 -13.55 2.90 4.05
CA GLN A 48 -12.34 3.64 4.37
C GLN A 48 -11.19 3.03 3.56
N LEU A 49 -10.73 3.75 2.54
CA LEU A 49 -9.59 3.32 1.73
C LEU A 49 -8.36 3.15 2.64
N PRO A 50 -7.50 2.15 2.40
CA PRO A 50 -6.33 1.87 3.22
C PRO A 50 -5.20 2.85 2.90
N LEU A 51 -5.40 4.15 3.15
CA LEU A 51 -4.54 5.24 2.64
C LEU A 51 -3.04 5.03 2.92
N LYS A 52 -2.69 4.50 4.09
CA LYS A 52 -1.30 4.24 4.51
C LYS A 52 -0.59 3.15 3.68
N TRP A 53 -1.33 2.32 2.95
CA TRP A 53 -0.80 1.27 2.06
C TRP A 53 -0.84 1.68 0.60
N MET A 54 -1.53 2.77 0.26
CA MET A 54 -1.74 3.19 -1.12
C MET A 54 -0.50 3.83 -1.71
N ALA A 55 -0.29 3.58 -2.99
CA ALA A 55 0.76 4.20 -3.77
C ALA A 55 0.48 5.68 -4.02
N LEU A 56 1.53 6.45 -4.33
CA LEU A 56 1.41 7.90 -4.55
C LEU A 56 0.44 8.23 -5.69
N GLU A 57 0.52 7.54 -6.82
CA GLU A 57 -0.41 7.73 -7.94
C GLU A 57 -1.83 7.26 -7.61
N SER A 58 -1.99 6.25 -6.74
CA SER A 58 -3.31 5.83 -6.26
C SER A 58 -3.95 6.87 -5.34
N LEU A 59 -3.15 7.55 -4.51
CA LEU A 59 -3.62 8.63 -3.64
C LEU A 59 -3.94 9.91 -4.43
N ARG A 60 -3.04 10.30 -5.34
CA ARG A 60 -3.13 11.54 -6.11
C ARG A 60 -4.17 11.46 -7.21
N ASP A 61 -4.09 10.41 -8.03
CA ASP A 61 -4.79 10.31 -9.33
C ASP A 61 -5.90 9.23 -9.30
N GLY A 62 -5.96 8.41 -8.24
CA GLY A 62 -6.89 7.29 -8.16
C GLY A 62 -6.52 6.12 -9.08
N GLU A 63 -5.27 6.06 -9.54
CA GLU A 63 -4.77 5.03 -10.44
C GLU A 63 -4.32 3.78 -9.68
N PHE A 64 -4.81 2.62 -10.11
CA PHE A 64 -4.48 1.32 -9.49
C PHE A 64 -3.93 0.37 -10.54
N THR A 65 -2.74 -0.16 -10.28
CA THR A 65 -2.01 -1.04 -11.20
C THR A 65 -1.30 -2.15 -10.43
N HIS A 66 -0.75 -3.13 -11.15
CA HIS A 66 0.17 -4.09 -10.51
C HIS A 66 1.36 -3.39 -9.82
N LYS A 67 1.79 -2.22 -10.32
CA LYS A 67 2.85 -1.42 -9.69
C LYS A 67 2.39 -0.74 -8.40
N SER A 68 1.11 -0.36 -8.29
CA SER A 68 0.57 0.15 -7.03
C SER A 68 0.51 -0.96 -5.98
N ASP A 69 0.22 -2.20 -6.38
CA ASP A 69 0.32 -3.36 -5.47
C ASP A 69 1.77 -3.63 -5.02
N VAL A 70 2.78 -3.34 -5.85
CA VAL A 70 4.20 -3.41 -5.44
C VAL A 70 4.50 -2.41 -4.32
N TRP A 71 3.94 -1.20 -4.39
CA TRP A 71 4.07 -0.22 -3.30
C TRP A 71 3.47 -0.75 -2.00
N SER A 72 2.23 -1.25 -2.07
CA SER A 72 1.53 -1.83 -0.92
C SER A 72 2.27 -3.04 -0.36
N TYR A 73 2.91 -3.85 -1.21
CA TYR A 73 3.82 -4.93 -0.80
C TYR A 73 5.03 -4.41 0.00
N GLY A 74 5.60 -3.25 -0.36
CA GLY A 74 6.64 -2.62 0.45
C GLY A 74 6.15 -2.27 1.86
N VAL A 75 4.90 -1.80 1.98
CA VAL A 75 4.27 -1.52 3.28
C VAL A 75 4.01 -2.82 4.06
N LEU A 76 3.54 -3.89 3.40
CA LEU A 76 3.41 -5.23 3.98
C LEU A 76 4.74 -5.74 4.54
N LEU A 77 5.85 -5.60 3.79
CA LEU A 77 7.17 -5.98 4.29
C LEU A 77 7.54 -5.19 5.55
N TRP A 78 7.20 -3.90 5.60
CA TRP A 78 7.41 -3.06 6.79
C TRP A 78 6.58 -3.54 7.98
N GLU A 79 5.30 -3.90 7.78
CA GLU A 79 4.45 -4.50 8.82
C GLU A 79 5.08 -5.79 9.36
N ILE A 80 5.53 -6.69 8.47
CA ILE A 80 6.20 -7.95 8.86
C ILE A 80 7.45 -7.65 9.69
N ALA A 81 8.30 -6.74 9.22
CA ALA A 81 9.56 -6.38 9.87
C ALA A 81 9.38 -5.67 11.23
N THR A 82 8.21 -5.09 11.46
CA THR A 82 7.84 -4.44 12.73
C THR A 82 6.97 -5.32 13.62
N MET A 83 6.79 -6.59 13.26
CA MET A 83 5.93 -7.54 13.99
C MET A 83 4.46 -7.11 14.06
N GLY A 84 3.95 -6.54 12.96
CA GLY A 84 2.54 -6.18 12.78
C GLY A 84 2.17 -4.78 13.27
N ASN A 85 3.15 -3.88 13.45
CA ASN A 85 2.81 -2.50 13.79
C ASN A 85 2.06 -1.82 12.64
N GLU A 86 1.19 -0.88 13.00
CA GLU A 86 0.54 -0.01 12.02
C GLU A 86 1.57 0.96 11.40
N PRO A 87 1.56 1.19 10.07
CA PRO A 87 2.43 2.19 9.44
C PRO A 87 2.25 3.59 10.04
N VAL A 88 3.37 4.23 10.37
CA VAL A 88 3.39 5.59 10.94
C VAL A 88 4.19 6.52 10.03
N TYR A 89 3.50 7.52 9.48
CA TYR A 89 4.09 8.62 8.73
C TYR A 89 4.24 9.85 9.65
N PRO A 90 5.17 10.78 9.36
CA PRO A 90 5.26 12.04 10.09
C PRO A 90 3.92 12.78 10.14
N GLY A 91 3.57 13.40 11.26
CA GLY A 91 2.31 14.14 11.43
C GLY A 91 1.23 13.35 12.18
N PRO A 92 -0.07 13.53 11.85
CA PRO A 92 -1.17 12.94 12.61
C PRO A 92 -1.20 11.41 12.50
N LEU A 93 -1.66 10.73 13.56
CA LEU A 93 -1.79 9.27 13.59
C LEU A 93 -2.73 8.71 12.51
N ARG A 94 -3.72 9.52 12.12
CA ARG A 94 -4.70 9.22 11.06
C ARG A 94 -4.58 10.31 9.98
N PRO A 95 -3.57 10.23 9.10
CA PRO A 95 -3.40 11.22 8.05
C PRO A 95 -4.49 11.06 6.99
N ASP A 96 -4.96 12.18 6.47
CA ASP A 96 -5.84 12.18 5.29
C ASP A 96 -5.03 11.99 4.00
N CYS A 97 -5.73 11.90 2.88
CA CYS A 97 -5.13 11.69 1.57
C CYS A 97 -4.18 12.84 1.17
N HIS A 98 -4.54 14.09 1.47
CA HIS A 98 -3.75 15.25 1.08
C HIS A 98 -2.43 15.32 1.85
N HIS A 99 -2.47 15.04 3.15
CA HIS A 99 -1.28 14.96 3.99
C HIS A 99 -0.30 13.88 3.50
N LEU A 100 -0.81 12.68 3.16
CA LEU A 100 0.03 11.60 2.63
C LEU A 100 0.64 11.94 1.26
N VAL A 101 -0.13 12.54 0.35
CA VAL A 101 0.39 12.96 -0.95
C VAL A 101 1.57 13.93 -0.77
N ASN A 102 1.40 15.00 0.00
CA ASN A 102 2.45 16.00 0.22
C ASN A 102 3.73 15.38 0.79
N LEU A 103 3.62 14.56 1.85
CA LEU A 103 4.77 13.88 2.43
C LEU A 103 5.50 12.97 1.44
N LEU A 104 4.75 12.17 0.69
CA LEU A 104 5.32 11.20 -0.22
C LEU A 104 5.98 11.87 -1.44
N GLU A 105 5.44 13.00 -1.91
CA GLU A 105 6.04 13.86 -2.94
C GLU A 105 7.35 14.51 -2.48
N GLU A 106 7.43 14.92 -1.21
CA GLU A 106 8.66 15.39 -0.57
C GLU A 106 9.72 14.28 -0.37
N GLY A 107 9.38 13.03 -0.70
CA GLY A 107 10.28 11.89 -0.61
C GLY A 107 10.28 11.20 0.75
N HIS A 108 9.40 11.57 1.67
CA HIS A 108 9.27 10.86 2.95
C HIS A 108 8.82 9.42 2.72
N ARG A 109 9.40 8.48 3.47
CA ARG A 109 9.06 7.06 3.47
C ARG A 109 9.03 6.54 4.91
N LEU A 110 8.45 5.35 5.11
CA LEU A 110 8.49 4.68 6.40
C LEU A 110 9.95 4.42 6.82
N GLN A 111 10.24 4.61 8.10
CA GLN A 111 11.60 4.44 8.63
C GLN A 111 12.04 2.98 8.63
N LEU A 112 13.35 2.75 8.60
CA LEU A 112 13.97 1.44 8.80
C LEU A 112 13.47 0.80 10.11
N PRO A 113 12.78 -0.35 10.08
CA PRO A 113 12.35 -1.04 11.30
C PRO A 113 13.54 -1.46 12.17
N ARG A 114 13.37 -1.43 13.49
CA ARG A 114 14.41 -1.86 14.44
C ARG A 114 14.70 -3.35 14.22
N GLY A 115 15.98 -3.69 13.99
CA GLY A 115 16.41 -5.07 13.76
C GLY A 115 16.19 -5.57 12.32
N CYS A 116 15.61 -4.76 11.42
CA CYS A 116 15.50 -5.10 10.01
C CYS A 116 16.86 -5.00 9.31
N SER A 117 17.18 -5.98 8.48
CA SER A 117 18.40 -5.92 7.66
C SER A 117 18.31 -4.80 6.62
N MET A 118 19.45 -4.20 6.28
CA MET A 118 19.51 -3.15 5.25
C MET A 118 19.11 -3.66 3.87
N ASN A 119 19.33 -4.95 3.58
CA ASN A 119 18.91 -5.55 2.31
C ASN A 119 17.39 -5.59 2.18
N MET A 120 16.69 -5.97 3.26
CA MET A 120 15.23 -5.98 3.29
C MET A 120 14.67 -4.55 3.22
N TYR A 121 15.29 -3.59 3.91
CA TYR A 121 14.87 -2.19 3.82
C TYR A 121 15.12 -1.56 2.44
N ARG A 122 16.24 -1.89 1.79
CA ARG A 122 16.49 -1.47 0.39
C ARG A 122 15.43 -2.01 -0.56
N LEU A 123 14.92 -3.23 -0.32
CA LEU A 123 13.79 -3.76 -1.09
C LEU A 123 12.52 -2.95 -0.85
N MET A 124 12.18 -2.64 0.41
CA MET A 124 11.04 -1.78 0.75
C MET A 124 11.14 -0.42 0.04
N VAL A 125 12.31 0.24 0.10
CA VAL A 125 12.54 1.54 -0.54
C VAL A 125 12.41 1.46 -2.06
N ARG A 126 12.84 0.36 -2.70
CA ARG A 126 12.62 0.14 -4.14
C ARG A 126 11.13 0.03 -4.48
N CYS A 127 10.36 -0.69 -3.67
CA CYS A 127 8.90 -0.76 -3.81
C CYS A 127 8.24 0.62 -3.71
N TRP A 128 8.80 1.53 -2.91
CA TRP A 128 8.30 2.89 -2.73
C TRP A 128 8.92 3.95 -3.66
N SER A 129 9.42 3.55 -4.83
CA SER A 129 9.84 4.51 -5.85
C SER A 129 8.67 5.42 -6.26
N ALA A 130 8.92 6.74 -6.33
CA ALA A 130 7.94 7.70 -6.84
C ALA A 130 7.71 7.52 -8.36
N ASP A 131 8.75 7.12 -9.09
CA ASP A 131 8.64 6.66 -10.47
C ASP A 131 8.10 5.22 -10.46
N HIS A 132 6.86 5.05 -10.89
CA HIS A 132 6.16 3.78 -10.86
C HIS A 132 6.69 2.73 -11.86
N ASP A 133 7.43 3.14 -12.89
CA ASP A 133 8.09 2.23 -13.83
C ASP A 133 9.39 1.65 -13.25
N ARG A 134 9.97 2.33 -12.25
CA ARG A 134 11.23 1.93 -11.57
C ARG A 134 11.04 1.01 -10.36
N ARG A 135 9.80 0.76 -9.94
CA ARG A 135 9.46 -0.20 -8.88
C ARG A 135 9.05 -1.55 -9.45
#